data_AF-A0A6U4TQ03-F1
#
_entry.id   AF-A0A6U4TQ03-F1
#
_cell.length_a   1.000
_cell.length_b   1.000
_cell.length_c   1.000
_cell.angle_alpha   90.00
_cell.angle_beta   90.00
_cell.angle_gamma   90.00
#
_symmetry.space_group_name_H-M   'P 1'
#
loop_
_entity.id
_entity.type
_entity.pdbx_description
1 polymer ?
#
loop_
_entity_poly.entity_id
_entity_poly.type
_entity_poly.pdbx_seq_one_letter_code
_entity_poly.pdbx_strand_id
1 'polypeptide(L)'
;MAGHVAIIGREENVPPPNFVPPKLAPYASPPPSHRTRGDATGKGAGWDDIELLRGVLRATREVEAMTVAPHPSVLHQKHKQLSALMRDAHAGGCEEAEWGLAMLDACESIEERRRVAGGLSTMQYRGTAHYWSKVHGNVRRRCAEKALCAVRRLSLCPRGSREKVEALEMLAATVSLGAPHRTPGVAPSSLSLPPSPSLCV
;
A
#
# COMPACT_ATOMS: atom_id res chain seq x y z
N MET A 1 57.26 39.98 -38.65
CA MET A 1 56.63 38.73 -38.16
C MET A 1 55.48 39.11 -37.26
N ALA A 2 54.25 39.06 -37.77
CA ALA A 2 53.05 39.57 -37.10
C ALA A 2 52.35 38.44 -36.33
N GLY A 3 52.16 38.64 -35.02
CA GLY A 3 51.52 37.69 -34.11
C GLY A 3 50.01 37.59 -34.37
N HIS A 4 49.51 36.35 -34.41
CA HIS A 4 48.08 36.05 -34.37
C HIS A 4 47.68 35.74 -32.93
N VAL A 5 46.83 36.59 -32.38
CA VAL A 5 46.12 36.38 -31.11
C VAL A 5 44.82 35.64 -31.42
N ALA A 6 44.66 34.42 -30.90
CA ALA A 6 43.42 33.68 -31.00
C ALA A 6 42.41 34.20 -29.97
N ILE A 7 41.25 34.64 -30.45
CA ILE A 7 40.11 35.09 -29.65
C ILE A 7 39.40 33.85 -29.11
N ILE A 8 39.38 33.70 -27.78
CA ILE A 8 38.60 32.67 -27.08
C ILE A 8 37.12 33.03 -27.19
N GLY A 9 36.36 32.20 -27.89
CA GLY A 9 34.90 32.30 -27.98
C GLY A 9 34.27 32.15 -26.59
N ARG A 10 33.42 33.11 -26.23
CA ARG A 10 32.55 33.06 -25.04
C ARG A 10 31.59 31.88 -25.17
N GLU A 11 31.70 30.91 -24.26
CA GLU A 11 30.65 29.91 -24.05
C GLU A 11 29.39 30.62 -23.56
N GLU A 12 28.32 30.57 -24.36
CA GLU A 12 27.00 31.02 -23.97
C GLU A 12 26.52 30.17 -22.80
N ASN A 13 26.20 30.85 -21.70
CA ASN A 13 25.72 30.28 -20.46
C ASN A 13 24.26 29.81 -20.67
N VAL A 14 24.07 28.62 -21.23
CA VAL A 14 22.74 28.01 -21.43
C VAL A 14 22.23 27.57 -20.05
N PRO A 15 21.10 28.13 -19.56
CA PRO A 15 20.54 27.69 -18.29
C PRO A 15 20.13 26.21 -18.38
N PRO A 16 20.33 25.41 -17.32
CA PRO A 16 19.97 24.00 -17.33
C PRO A 16 18.48 23.85 -17.63
N PRO A 17 18.09 22.82 -18.40
CA PRO A 17 16.68 22.59 -18.73
C PRO A 17 15.89 22.45 -17.43
N ASN A 18 14.80 23.22 -17.33
CA ASN A 18 13.85 23.14 -16.23
C ASN A 18 13.45 21.68 -16.02
N PHE A 19 13.91 21.09 -14.91
CA PHE A 19 13.47 19.76 -14.49
C PHE A 19 12.00 19.87 -14.10
N VAL A 20 11.12 19.60 -15.06
CA VAL A 20 9.71 19.35 -14.76
C VAL A 20 9.66 17.92 -14.25
N PRO A 21 9.38 17.69 -12.95
CA PRO A 21 9.25 16.33 -12.45
C PRO A 21 8.18 15.62 -13.30
N PRO A 22 8.43 14.37 -13.74
CA PRO A 22 7.46 13.64 -14.53
C PRO A 22 6.14 13.61 -13.76
N LYS A 23 5.09 14.11 -14.40
CA LYS A 23 3.74 14.14 -13.85
C LYS A 23 3.39 12.70 -13.50
N LEU A 24 3.37 12.37 -12.20
CA LEU A 24 3.07 11.03 -11.72
C LEU A 24 1.77 10.58 -12.39
N ALA A 25 1.82 9.45 -13.08
CA ALA A 25 0.64 8.90 -13.74
C ALA A 25 -0.50 8.79 -12.71
N PRO A 26 -1.74 9.19 -13.04
CA PRO A 26 -2.87 9.02 -12.14
C PRO A 26 -2.96 7.56 -11.70
N TYR A 27 -3.01 7.36 -10.38
CA TYR A 27 -3.08 6.03 -9.78
C TYR A 27 -4.30 5.28 -10.34
N ALA A 28 -4.05 4.19 -11.08
CA ALA A 28 -5.09 3.30 -11.56
C ALA A 28 -5.53 2.36 -10.43
N SER A 29 -6.32 2.90 -9.50
CA SER A 29 -7.22 2.06 -8.70
C SER A 29 -8.34 1.59 -9.62
N PRO A 30 -8.94 0.40 -9.42
CA PRO A 30 -10.29 0.18 -9.91
C PRO A 30 -11.17 1.37 -9.48
N PRO A 31 -12.15 1.79 -10.30
CA PRO A 31 -13.08 2.83 -9.88
C PRO A 31 -13.57 2.49 -8.47
N PRO A 32 -13.59 3.46 -7.55
CA PRO A 32 -14.01 3.20 -6.18
C PRO A 32 -15.33 2.45 -6.27
N SER A 33 -15.39 1.22 -5.72
CA SER A 33 -16.65 0.49 -5.77
C SER A 33 -17.67 1.41 -5.08
N HIS A 34 -18.69 1.83 -5.84
CA HIS A 34 -19.71 2.76 -5.37
C HIS A 34 -20.38 2.27 -4.08
N ARG A 35 -20.20 0.98 -3.75
CA ARG A 35 -20.70 0.30 -2.56
C ARG A 35 -19.86 0.47 -1.30
N THR A 36 -18.61 0.95 -1.36
CA THR A 36 -17.73 0.77 -0.20
C THR A 36 -16.75 1.89 0.17
N ARG A 37 -16.68 3.00 -0.57
CA ARG A 37 -16.36 4.28 0.09
C ARG A 37 -17.50 4.49 1.05
N GLY A 38 -17.30 4.38 2.37
CA GLY A 38 -18.35 4.51 3.39
C GLY A 38 -19.50 5.36 2.88
N ASP A 39 -20.55 4.66 2.49
CA ASP A 39 -21.43 5.09 1.43
C ASP A 39 -22.23 6.29 1.91
N ALA A 40 -22.82 7.02 0.96
CA ALA A 40 -23.84 8.03 1.27
C ALA A 40 -25.02 7.46 2.11
N THR A 41 -25.07 6.13 2.29
CA THR A 41 -26.01 5.32 3.08
C THR A 41 -25.60 5.15 4.56
N GLY A 42 -24.36 5.44 4.95
CA GLY A 42 -23.93 5.41 6.35
C GLY A 42 -23.69 4.04 6.99
N LYS A 43 -23.56 2.93 6.22
CA LYS A 43 -23.15 1.64 6.80
C LYS A 43 -21.68 1.72 7.27
N GLY A 44 -21.48 1.63 8.58
CA GLY A 44 -20.13 1.58 9.18
C GLY A 44 -19.41 0.28 8.86
N ALA A 45 -18.09 0.24 9.10
CA ALA A 45 -17.31 -1.00 9.01
C ALA A 45 -17.95 -2.08 9.91
N GLY A 46 -18.24 -3.26 9.36
CA GLY A 46 -18.67 -4.41 10.14
C GLY A 46 -17.48 -5.14 10.78
N TRP A 47 -17.71 -5.91 11.84
CA TRP A 47 -16.67 -6.76 12.41
C TRP A 47 -16.15 -7.80 11.42
N ASP A 48 -17.03 -8.34 10.56
CA ASP A 48 -16.67 -9.28 9.50
C ASP A 48 -15.70 -8.64 8.48
N ASP A 49 -15.89 -7.36 8.15
CA ASP A 49 -14.98 -6.62 7.28
C ASP A 49 -13.59 -6.51 7.91
N ILE A 50 -13.54 -6.24 9.22
CA ILE A 50 -12.28 -6.07 9.97
C ILE A 50 -11.54 -7.40 10.06
N GLU A 51 -12.25 -8.50 10.34
CA GLU A 51 -11.65 -9.84 10.36
C GLU A 51 -11.12 -10.25 8.99
N LEU A 52 -11.89 -9.98 7.92
CA LEU A 52 -11.45 -10.24 6.56
C LEU A 52 -10.16 -9.46 6.24
N LEU A 53 -10.17 -8.15 6.48
CA LEU A 53 -9.01 -7.28 6.23
C LEU A 53 -7.80 -7.70 7.08
N ARG A 54 -8.02 -8.20 8.30
CA ARG A 54 -6.95 -8.77 9.14
C ARG A 54 -6.33 -10.01 8.49
N GLY A 55 -7.15 -10.93 8.00
CA GLY A 55 -6.70 -12.14 7.30
C GLY A 55 -5.90 -11.79 6.04
N VAL A 56 -6.42 -10.86 5.23
CA VAL A 56 -5.77 -10.37 4.01
C VAL A 56 -4.43 -9.67 4.31
N LEU A 57 -4.41 -8.80 5.33
CA LEU A 57 -3.18 -8.13 5.74
C LEU A 57 -2.12 -9.11 6.25
N ARG A 58 -2.51 -10.13 7.00
CA ARG A 58 -1.57 -11.17 7.45
C ARG A 58 -0.90 -11.84 6.26
N ALA A 59 -1.69 -12.26 5.27
CA ALA A 59 -1.16 -12.91 4.07
C ALA A 59 -0.20 -12.00 3.27
N THR A 60 -0.53 -10.72 3.13
CA THR A 60 0.34 -9.76 2.40
C THR A 60 1.60 -9.38 3.18
N ARG A 61 1.51 -9.26 4.52
CA ARG A 61 2.66 -8.99 5.40
C ARG A 61 3.64 -10.15 5.43
N GLU A 62 3.15 -11.39 5.39
CA GLU A 62 4.04 -12.56 5.28
C GLU A 62 4.91 -12.48 4.03
N VAL A 63 4.38 -11.98 2.91
CA VAL A 63 5.15 -11.77 1.67
C VAL A 63 6.13 -10.60 1.83
N GLU A 64 5.72 -9.50 2.45
CA GLU A 64 6.58 -8.32 2.70
C GLU A 64 7.75 -8.63 3.66
N ALA A 65 7.52 -9.48 4.67
CA ALA A 65 8.50 -9.85 5.67
C ALA A 65 9.56 -10.85 5.17
N MET A 66 9.40 -11.41 3.97
CA MET A 66 10.38 -12.33 3.39
C MET A 66 11.65 -11.54 3.01
N THR A 67 12.73 -11.79 3.76
CA THR A 67 14.03 -11.11 3.58
C THR A 67 14.75 -11.51 2.29
N VAL A 68 14.45 -12.69 1.76
CA VAL A 68 14.95 -13.20 0.49
C VAL A 68 13.80 -13.20 -0.51
N ALA A 69 14.05 -12.75 -1.75
CA ALA A 69 13.06 -12.76 -2.81
C ALA A 69 12.45 -14.17 -2.95
N PRO A 70 11.17 -14.37 -2.59
CA PRO A 70 10.57 -15.69 -2.59
C PRO A 70 10.41 -16.22 -4.01
N HIS A 71 10.54 -17.53 -4.16
CA HIS A 71 10.34 -18.17 -5.45
C HIS A 71 8.92 -17.88 -5.98
N PRO A 72 8.74 -17.61 -7.29
CA PRO A 72 7.43 -17.26 -7.86
C PRO A 72 6.30 -18.25 -7.55
N SER A 73 6.60 -19.55 -7.36
CA SER A 73 5.60 -20.55 -6.97
C SER A 73 5.03 -20.32 -5.56
N VAL A 74 5.85 -19.87 -4.61
CA VAL A 74 5.43 -19.56 -3.24
C VAL A 74 4.49 -18.36 -3.27
N LEU A 75 4.85 -17.32 -4.03
CA LEU A 75 4.01 -16.16 -4.25
C LEU A 75 2.69 -16.55 -4.92
N HIS A 76 2.73 -17.40 -5.94
CA HIS A 76 1.51 -17.88 -6.57
C HIS A 76 0.62 -18.68 -5.61
N GLN A 77 1.19 -19.48 -4.72
CA GLN A 77 0.44 -20.18 -3.68
C GLN A 77 -0.19 -19.21 -2.67
N LYS A 78 0.54 -18.16 -2.25
CA LYS A 78 0.00 -17.09 -1.40
C LYS A 78 -1.15 -16.36 -2.07
N HIS A 79 -1.05 -16.11 -3.37
CA HIS A 79 -2.15 -15.55 -4.15
C HIS A 79 -3.38 -16.46 -4.11
N LYS A 80 -3.22 -17.77 -4.34
CA LYS A 80 -4.34 -18.73 -4.26
C LYS A 80 -5.00 -18.72 -2.88
N GLN A 81 -4.20 -18.68 -1.80
CA GLN A 81 -4.71 -18.59 -0.43
C GLN A 81 -5.51 -17.31 -0.23
N LEU A 82 -5.01 -16.18 -0.72
CA LEU A 82 -5.69 -14.89 -0.64
C LEU A 82 -7.02 -14.89 -1.41
N SER A 83 -7.02 -15.41 -2.64
CA SER A 83 -8.25 -15.53 -3.43
C SER A 83 -9.27 -16.47 -2.78
N ALA A 84 -8.83 -17.58 -2.18
CA ALA A 84 -9.71 -18.50 -1.49
C ALA A 84 -10.38 -17.82 -0.29
N LEU A 85 -9.60 -17.15 0.56
CA LEU A 85 -10.09 -16.39 1.71
C LEU A 85 -11.15 -15.35 1.31
N MET A 86 -10.94 -14.64 0.20
CA MET A 86 -11.93 -13.70 -0.32
C MET A 86 -13.17 -14.40 -0.90
N ARG A 87 -13.02 -15.52 -1.61
CA ARG A 87 -14.17 -16.26 -2.16
C ARG A 87 -15.04 -16.86 -1.06
N ASP A 88 -14.43 -17.41 -0.02
CA ASP A 88 -15.13 -18.00 1.11
C ASP A 88 -15.94 -16.92 1.87
N ALA A 89 -15.32 -15.77 2.12
CA ALA A 89 -16.01 -14.63 2.71
C ALA A 89 -17.13 -14.06 1.81
N HIS A 90 -16.92 -14.05 0.50
CA HIS A 90 -17.93 -13.63 -0.47
C HIS A 90 -19.13 -14.59 -0.51
N ALA A 91 -18.88 -15.90 -0.44
CA ALA A 91 -19.93 -16.91 -0.32
C ALA A 91 -20.72 -16.76 0.99
N GLY A 92 -20.06 -16.28 2.06
CA GLY A 92 -20.70 -15.90 3.32
C GLY A 92 -21.45 -14.56 3.29
N GLY A 93 -21.51 -13.85 2.15
CA GLY A 93 -22.24 -12.59 2.00
C GLY A 93 -21.47 -11.34 2.47
N CYS A 94 -20.14 -11.43 2.66
CA CYS A 94 -19.33 -10.29 3.04
C CYS A 94 -19.13 -9.33 1.84
N GLU A 95 -19.63 -8.10 1.96
CA GLU A 95 -19.48 -7.05 0.93
C GLU A 95 -17.99 -6.67 0.73
N GLU A 96 -17.18 -6.70 1.79
CA GLU A 96 -15.75 -6.42 1.72
C GLU A 96 -14.99 -7.43 0.86
N ALA A 97 -15.50 -8.66 0.79
CA ALA A 97 -14.94 -9.71 -0.05
C ALA A 97 -15.19 -9.45 -1.55
N GLU A 98 -16.34 -8.87 -1.91
CA GLU A 98 -16.61 -8.43 -3.29
C GLU A 98 -15.57 -7.38 -3.74
N TRP A 99 -15.30 -6.39 -2.87
CA TRP A 99 -14.22 -5.42 -3.11
C TRP A 99 -12.86 -6.10 -3.26
N GLY A 100 -12.54 -7.06 -2.38
CA GLY A 100 -11.27 -7.78 -2.40
C GLY A 100 -11.03 -8.52 -3.71
N LEU A 101 -12.04 -9.24 -4.22
CA LEU A 101 -11.97 -9.96 -5.49
C LEU A 101 -11.78 -8.99 -6.66
N ALA A 102 -12.56 -7.91 -6.71
CA ALA A 102 -12.42 -6.89 -7.75
C ALA A 102 -11.04 -6.20 -7.70
N MET A 103 -10.47 -6.02 -6.51
CA MET A 103 -9.13 -5.48 -6.33
C MET A 103 -8.05 -6.43 -6.88
N LEU A 104 -8.17 -7.73 -6.63
CA LEU A 104 -7.24 -8.72 -7.19
C LEU A 104 -7.30 -8.72 -8.73
N ASP A 105 -8.50 -8.75 -9.29
CA ASP A 105 -8.70 -8.71 -10.75
C ASP A 105 -8.11 -7.43 -11.37
N ALA A 106 -8.33 -6.28 -10.73
CA ALA A 106 -7.76 -5.01 -11.17
C ALA A 106 -6.24 -4.95 -11.04
N CYS A 107 -5.65 -5.63 -10.05
CA CYS A 107 -4.20 -5.72 -9.94
C CYS A 107 -3.60 -6.51 -11.10
N GLU A 108 -4.32 -7.49 -11.65
CA GLU A 108 -3.89 -8.43 -12.70
C GLU A 108 -4.28 -8.01 -14.13
N SER A 109 -4.81 -6.79 -14.28
CA SER A 109 -5.28 -6.28 -15.56
C SER A 109 -4.18 -6.33 -16.63
N ILE A 110 -4.59 -6.46 -17.90
CA ILE A 110 -3.66 -6.54 -19.03
C ILE A 110 -2.77 -5.29 -19.09
N GLU A 111 -3.33 -4.12 -18.79
CA GLU A 111 -2.63 -2.84 -18.75
C GLU A 111 -1.51 -2.86 -17.71
N GLU A 112 -1.79 -3.36 -16.51
CA GLU A 112 -0.80 -3.47 -15.43
C GLU A 112 0.30 -4.48 -15.77
N ARG A 113 -0.07 -5.63 -16.33
CA ARG A 113 0.91 -6.64 -16.78
C ARG A 113 1.81 -6.14 -17.90
N ARG A 114 1.30 -5.28 -18.78
CA ARG A 114 2.09 -4.66 -19.86
C ARG A 114 3.11 -3.65 -19.33
N ARG A 115 2.82 -2.94 -18.24
CA ARG A 115 3.72 -1.92 -17.66
C ARG A 115 5.04 -2.46 -17.13
N VAL A 116 5.06 -3.70 -16.62
CA VAL A 116 6.25 -4.21 -15.91
C VAL A 116 7.29 -4.84 -16.83
N ALA A 117 6.91 -5.62 -17.85
CA ALA A 117 7.88 -6.30 -18.72
C ALA A 117 7.28 -6.90 -20.01
N GLY A 118 6.33 -6.22 -20.67
CA GLY A 118 5.88 -6.67 -22.01
C GLY A 118 4.87 -7.82 -22.03
N GLY A 119 3.96 -7.88 -21.04
CA GLY A 119 2.82 -8.81 -21.08
C GLY A 119 3.10 -10.18 -20.50
N LEU A 120 3.68 -10.23 -19.30
CA LEU A 120 3.76 -11.45 -18.50
C LEU A 120 2.39 -12.15 -18.45
N SER A 121 2.39 -13.49 -18.49
CA SER A 121 1.18 -14.24 -18.17
C SER A 121 0.70 -13.86 -16.77
N THR A 122 -0.60 -13.98 -16.51
CA THR A 122 -1.18 -13.68 -15.19
C THR A 122 -0.46 -14.46 -14.08
N MET A 123 -0.11 -15.72 -14.35
CA MET A 123 0.60 -16.57 -13.40
C MET A 123 2.00 -16.04 -13.07
N GLN A 124 2.78 -15.63 -14.08
CA GLN A 124 4.11 -15.05 -13.86
C GLN A 124 4.02 -13.70 -13.14
N TYR A 125 3.05 -12.87 -13.50
CA TYR A 125 2.89 -11.55 -12.92
C TYR A 125 2.56 -11.60 -11.42
N ARG A 126 1.72 -12.55 -10.98
CA ARG A 126 1.47 -12.84 -9.55
C ARG A 126 2.75 -13.17 -8.77
N GLY A 127 3.78 -13.65 -9.44
CA GLY A 127 5.08 -13.95 -8.86
C GLY A 127 6.03 -12.75 -8.75
N THR A 128 5.57 -11.53 -9.04
CA THR A 128 6.43 -10.34 -9.04
C THR A 128 6.26 -9.51 -7.78
N ALA A 129 7.35 -8.89 -7.31
CA ALA A 129 7.29 -7.92 -6.21
C ALA A 129 6.36 -6.73 -6.52
N HIS A 130 6.26 -6.34 -7.80
CA HIS A 130 5.37 -5.26 -8.23
C HIS A 130 3.91 -5.58 -7.95
N TYR A 131 3.46 -6.78 -8.29
CA TYR A 131 2.11 -7.25 -7.98
C TYR A 131 1.81 -7.18 -6.48
N TRP A 132 2.69 -7.74 -5.65
CA TRP A 132 2.50 -7.80 -4.20
C TRP A 132 2.54 -6.43 -3.53
N SER A 133 3.41 -5.53 -4.00
CA SER A 133 3.45 -4.14 -3.54
C SER A 133 2.12 -3.43 -3.82
N LYS A 134 1.53 -3.65 -5.00
CA LYS A 134 0.23 -3.07 -5.38
C LYS A 134 -0.92 -3.63 -4.53
N VAL A 135 -0.97 -4.95 -4.35
CA VAL A 135 -1.97 -5.60 -3.49
C VAL A 135 -1.87 -5.06 -2.07
N HIS A 136 -0.67 -5.03 -1.49
CA HIS A 136 -0.44 -4.53 -0.14
C HIS A 136 -0.84 -3.04 0.00
N GLY A 137 -0.48 -2.19 -0.98
CA GLY A 137 -0.86 -0.79 -1.00
C GLY A 137 -2.37 -0.57 -1.03
N ASN A 138 -3.10 -1.33 -1.85
CA ASN A 138 -4.56 -1.29 -1.91
C ASN A 138 -5.20 -1.72 -0.58
N VAL A 139 -4.71 -2.80 0.03
CA VAL A 139 -5.22 -3.30 1.32
C VAL A 139 -4.99 -2.29 2.44
N ARG A 140 -3.81 -1.67 2.51
CA ARG A 140 -3.52 -0.62 3.51
C ARG A 140 -4.42 0.59 3.34
N ARG A 141 -4.63 1.04 2.09
CA ARG A 141 -5.57 2.13 1.80
C ARG A 141 -6.97 1.76 2.26
N ARG A 142 -7.40 0.53 2.00
CA ARG A 142 -8.72 0.04 2.39
C ARG A 142 -8.94 0.05 3.90
N CYS A 143 -7.94 -0.37 4.66
CA CYS A 143 -7.96 -0.28 6.12
C CYS A 143 -8.09 1.17 6.61
N ALA A 144 -7.39 2.11 5.97
CA ALA A 144 -7.51 3.53 6.28
C ALA A 144 -8.90 4.09 5.96
N GLU A 145 -9.51 3.69 4.84
CA GLU A 145 -10.88 4.06 4.49
C GLU A 145 -11.89 3.57 5.55
N LYS A 146 -11.75 2.33 6.01
CA LYS A 146 -12.60 1.78 7.09
C LYS A 146 -12.41 2.51 8.41
N ALA A 147 -11.17 2.85 8.77
CA ALA A 147 -10.90 3.67 9.96
C ALA A 147 -11.57 5.05 9.87
N LEU A 148 -11.52 5.72 8.70
CA LEU A 148 -12.21 6.99 8.49
C LEU A 148 -13.73 6.86 8.62
N CYS A 149 -14.31 5.75 8.15
CA CYS A 149 -15.74 5.47 8.33
C CYS A 149 -16.10 5.33 9.81
N ALA A 150 -15.25 4.64 10.60
CA ALA A 150 -15.43 4.52 12.05
C ALA A 150 -15.33 5.88 12.76
N VAL A 151 -14.35 6.72 12.40
CA VAL A 151 -14.23 8.11 12.92
C VAL A 151 -15.48 8.93 12.60
N ARG A 152 -16.00 8.84 11.37
CA ARG A 152 -17.22 9.54 10.98
C ARG A 152 -18.42 9.08 11.82
N ARG A 153 -18.58 7.78 12.03
CA ARG A 153 -19.63 7.21 12.91
C ARG A 153 -19.52 7.76 14.33
N LEU A 154 -18.30 7.83 14.89
CA LEU A 154 -18.06 8.37 16.23
C LEU A 154 -18.48 9.85 16.38
N SER A 155 -18.33 10.64 15.32
CA SER A 155 -18.72 12.04 15.33
C SER A 155 -20.24 12.25 15.36
N LEU A 156 -21.00 11.26 14.90
CA LEU A 156 -22.46 11.28 14.85
C LEU A 156 -23.12 10.62 16.07
N CYS A 157 -22.39 9.80 16.84
CA CYS A 157 -22.92 9.13 18.02
C CYS A 157 -23.02 10.07 19.25
N PRO A 158 -24.16 10.07 19.98
CA PRO A 158 -24.30 10.79 21.24
C PRO A 158 -23.21 10.40 22.27
N ARG A 159 -22.84 11.33 23.15
CA ARG A 159 -21.87 11.04 24.23
C ARG A 159 -22.43 9.98 25.18
N GLY A 160 -21.60 9.00 25.53
CA GLY A 160 -21.97 7.94 26.48
C GLY A 160 -22.87 6.83 25.93
N SER A 161 -23.18 6.82 24.62
CA SER A 161 -23.95 5.73 24.03
C SER A 161 -23.11 4.46 23.89
N ARG A 162 -23.76 3.30 24.01
CA ARG A 162 -23.16 1.99 23.74
C ARG A 162 -22.59 1.90 22.32
N GLU A 163 -23.28 2.52 21.36
CA GLU A 163 -22.85 2.61 19.95
C GLU A 163 -21.52 3.35 19.79
N LYS A 164 -21.24 4.33 20.66
CA LYS A 164 -19.98 5.06 20.65
C LYS A 164 -18.83 4.19 21.14
N VAL A 165 -19.06 3.36 22.15
CA VAL A 165 -18.06 2.40 22.65
C VAL A 165 -17.72 1.38 21.55
N GLU A 166 -18.74 0.80 20.92
CA GLU A 166 -18.56 -0.14 19.81
C GLU A 166 -17.80 0.49 18.63
N ALA A 167 -18.13 1.73 18.27
CA ALA A 167 -17.42 2.46 17.23
C ALA A 167 -15.95 2.77 17.60
N LEU A 168 -15.64 3.00 18.88
CA LEU A 168 -14.27 3.18 19.37
C LEU A 168 -13.49 1.86 19.30
N GLU A 169 -14.10 0.74 19.66
CA GLU A 169 -13.50 -0.59 19.57
C GLU A 169 -13.19 -0.97 18.11
N MET A 170 -14.13 -0.71 17.19
CA MET A 170 -13.90 -0.92 15.76
C MET A 170 -12.81 0.00 15.19
N LEU A 171 -12.75 1.26 15.65
CA LEU A 171 -11.66 2.16 15.27
C LEU A 171 -10.32 1.65 15.79
N ALA A 172 -10.23 1.23 17.05
CA ALA A 172 -9.01 0.67 17.62
C ALA A 172 -8.56 -0.58 16.85
N ALA A 173 -9.50 -1.46 16.50
CA ALA A 173 -9.22 -2.65 15.71
C ALA A 173 -8.69 -2.31 14.31
N THR A 174 -9.34 -1.39 13.59
CA THR A 174 -8.90 -0.97 12.24
C THR A 174 -7.58 -0.20 12.24
N VAL A 175 -7.33 0.66 13.23
CA VAL A 175 -6.04 1.36 13.35
C VAL A 175 -4.91 0.38 13.65
N SER A 176 -5.17 -0.65 14.47
CA SER A 176 -4.21 -1.72 14.77
C SER A 176 -3.81 -2.51 13.52
N LEU A 177 -4.69 -2.62 12.52
CA LEU A 177 -4.37 -3.21 11.22
C LEU A 177 -3.38 -2.37 10.40
N GLY A 178 -3.42 -1.05 10.55
CA GLY A 178 -2.55 -0.10 9.83
C GLY A 178 -1.18 0.10 10.48
N ALA A 179 -1.01 -0.29 11.74
CA ALA A 179 0.23 -0.09 12.47
C ALA A 179 1.39 -0.87 11.81
N PRO A 180 2.58 -0.24 11.63
CA PRO A 180 3.74 -0.94 11.13
C PRO A 180 4.06 -2.10 12.06
N HIS A 181 4.21 -3.30 11.50
CA HIS A 181 4.64 -4.44 12.29
C HIS A 181 6.06 -4.12 12.78
N ARG A 182 6.23 -3.87 14.08
CA ARG A 182 7.57 -3.97 14.65
C ARG A 182 8.02 -5.40 14.38
N THR A 183 9.08 -5.56 13.61
CA THR A 183 9.75 -6.85 13.48
C THR A 183 10.30 -7.18 14.87
N PRO A 184 9.87 -8.28 15.51
CA PRO A 184 10.48 -8.71 16.76
C PRO A 184 11.88 -9.21 16.41
N GLY A 185 12.89 -8.34 16.47
CA GLY A 185 14.27 -8.74 16.22
C GLY A 185 15.21 -7.67 15.65
N VAL A 186 14.72 -6.52 15.16
CA VAL A 186 15.59 -5.40 14.82
C VAL A 186 15.48 -4.39 15.95
N ALA A 187 16.38 -4.49 16.93
CA ALA A 187 16.64 -3.39 17.83
C ALA A 187 16.87 -2.14 16.94
N PRO A 188 16.32 -0.96 17.29
CA PRO A 188 16.72 0.26 16.62
C PRO A 188 18.25 0.30 16.75
N SER A 189 18.96 0.20 15.62
CA SER A 189 20.39 0.42 15.61
C SER A 189 20.60 1.75 16.30
N SER A 190 21.06 1.70 17.54
CA SER A 190 21.53 2.84 18.27
C SER A 190 22.50 3.51 17.32
N LEU A 191 22.14 4.71 16.84
CA LEU A 191 23.06 5.62 16.20
C LEU A 191 24.18 5.83 17.20
N SER A 192 25.23 5.01 17.11
CA SER A 192 26.48 5.21 17.81
C SER A 192 27.07 6.47 17.21
N LEU A 193 26.79 7.59 17.87
CA LEU A 193 27.54 8.82 17.67
C LEU A 193 29.03 8.46 17.71
N PRO A 194 29.83 8.89 16.72
CA PRO A 194 31.25 8.69 16.78
C PRO A 194 31.79 9.39 18.05
N PRO A 195 32.73 8.78 18.78
CA PRO A 195 33.32 9.43 19.94
C PRO A 195 34.00 10.73 19.50
N SER A 196 33.65 11.83 20.17
CA SER A 196 34.29 13.13 19.98
C SER A 196 35.80 13.02 20.17
N PRO A 197 36.63 13.56 19.26
CA PRO A 197 38.07 13.60 19.48
C PRO A 197 38.37 14.47 20.71
N SER A 198 38.95 13.85 21.73
CA SER A 198 39.53 14.58 22.86
C SER A 198 40.68 15.44 22.34
N LEU A 199 40.52 16.76 22.48
CA LEU A 199 41.63 17.70 22.33
C LEU A 199 42.60 17.46 23.49
N CYS A 200 43.77 16.90 23.18
CA CYS A 200 44.92 16.98 24.07
C CYS A 200 45.35 18.45 24.17
N VAL A 201 45.35 18.98 25.38
CA VAL A 201 46.04 20.23 25.77
C VAL A 201 47.29 19.84 26.52
#